data_AF-A0A2N1RYK6-F1
#
_entry.id   AF-A0A2N1RYK6-F1
#
_cell.length_a   1.000
_cell.length_b   1.000
_cell.length_c   1.000
_cell.angle_alpha   90.00
_cell.angle_beta   90.00
_cell.angle_gamma   90.00
#
_symmetry.space_group_name_H-M   'P 1'
#
loop_
_entity.id
_entity.type
_entity.pdbx_description
1 polymer ?
#
loop_
_entity_poly.entity_id
_entity_poly.type
_entity_poly.pdbx_seq_one_letter_code
_entity_poly.pdbx_strand_id
1 'polypeptide(L)'
;MLVKDVMIRDAITVTRSTNLRELLAIFTKFHTSPLLPVVDRHRVFLGAITLKDVLEPFCSIPSRMMRTAKYAIGGNFMINELQDINIPPD
;
A
#
# COMPACT_ATOMS: atom_id res chain seq x y z
N MET A 1 -22.78 -4.21 20.63
CA MET A 1 -22.27 -4.21 19.25
C MET A 1 -20.91 -4.88 19.27
N LEU A 2 -20.75 -5.96 18.51
CA LEU A 2 -19.57 -6.82 18.48
C LEU A 2 -18.78 -6.56 17.20
N VAL A 3 -17.47 -6.81 17.19
CA VAL A 3 -16.61 -6.64 16.01
C VAL A 3 -17.15 -7.41 14.80
N LYS A 4 -17.64 -8.63 15.05
CA LYS A 4 -18.27 -9.48 14.03
C LYS A 4 -19.50 -8.86 13.36
N ASP A 5 -20.09 -7.81 13.95
CA ASP A 5 -21.27 -7.14 13.44
C ASP A 5 -20.92 -6.03 12.42
N VAL A 6 -19.67 -5.55 12.39
CA VAL A 6 -19.21 -4.47 11.49
C VAL A 6 -18.01 -4.80 10.62
N MET A 7 -17.31 -5.90 10.91
CA MET A 7 -16.12 -6.26 10.13
C MET A 7 -16.46 -6.60 8.68
N ILE A 8 -15.57 -6.22 7.77
CA ILE A 8 -15.59 -6.69 6.39
C ILE A 8 -15.31 -8.20 6.42
N ARG A 9 -16.27 -9.00 5.96
CA ARG A 9 -16.17 -10.48 5.98
C ARG A 9 -15.31 -11.00 4.83
N ASP A 10 -15.53 -10.47 3.63
CA ASP A 10 -14.85 -10.89 2.42
C ASP A 10 -13.75 -9.91 2.05
N ALA A 11 -12.71 -9.84 2.89
CA ALA A 11 -11.54 -9.04 2.61
C ALA A 11 -10.78 -9.60 1.40
N ILE A 12 -10.37 -8.73 0.49
CA ILE A 12 -9.39 -9.10 -0.55
C ILE A 12 -8.07 -9.39 0.15
N THR A 13 -7.51 -10.56 -0.12
CA THR A 13 -6.23 -11.01 0.44
C THR A 13 -5.26 -11.37 -0.68
N VAL A 14 -3.97 -11.31 -0.36
CA VAL A 14 -2.88 -11.71 -1.26
C VAL A 14 -2.04 -12.79 -0.62
N THR A 15 -1.17 -13.42 -1.40
CA THR A 15 -0.23 -14.43 -0.91
C THR A 15 1.19 -13.88 -0.94
N ARG A 16 2.13 -14.54 -0.24
CA ARG A 16 3.56 -14.19 -0.34
C ARG A 16 4.13 -14.31 -1.76
N SER A 17 3.49 -15.10 -2.62
CA SER A 17 3.85 -15.28 -4.03
C SER A 17 3.21 -14.26 -4.97
N THR A 18 2.30 -13.42 -4.49
CA THR A 18 1.67 -12.37 -5.32
C THR A 18 2.73 -11.36 -5.74
N ASN A 19 2.89 -11.19 -7.05
CA ASN A 19 3.92 -10.30 -7.60
C ASN A 19 3.49 -8.83 -7.56
N LEU A 20 4.45 -7.93 -7.77
CA LEU A 20 4.25 -6.49 -7.68
C LEU A 20 3.21 -5.97 -8.69
N ARG A 21 3.19 -6.50 -9.92
CA ARG A 21 2.24 -6.07 -10.97
C ARG A 21 0.80 -6.39 -10.56
N GLU A 22 0.56 -7.61 -10.08
CA GLU A 22 -0.75 -8.02 -9.56
C GLU A 22 -1.16 -7.18 -8.36
N LEU A 23 -0.23 -6.94 -7.44
CA LEU A 23 -0.48 -6.15 -6.24
C LEU A 23 -0.91 -4.71 -6.58
N LEU A 24 -0.20 -4.06 -7.53
CA LEU A 24 -0.56 -2.73 -8.03
C LEU A 24 -1.91 -2.73 -8.75
N ALA A 25 -2.21 -3.76 -9.54
CA ALA A 25 -3.51 -3.90 -10.20
C ALA A 25 -4.69 -4.09 -9.22
N ILE A 26 -4.43 -4.66 -8.03
CA ILE A 26 -5.42 -4.69 -6.94
C ILE A 26 -5.58 -3.29 -6.37
N PHE A 27 -4.48 -2.60 -6.05
CA PHE A 27 -4.53 -1.25 -5.47
C PHE A 27 -5.21 -0.22 -6.36
N THR A 28 -5.09 -0.31 -7.69
CA THR A 28 -5.79 0.62 -8.61
C THR A 28 -7.30 0.46 -8.60
N LYS A 29 -7.79 -0.76 -8.35
CA LYS A 29 -9.23 -1.08 -8.28
C LYS A 29 -9.83 -0.81 -6.90
N PHE A 30 -9.00 -0.74 -5.86
CA PHE A 30 -9.44 -0.72 -4.48
C PHE A 30 -9.21 0.66 -3.84
N HIS A 31 -10.23 1.52 -3.90
CA HIS A 31 -10.15 2.87 -3.33
C HIS A 31 -10.37 2.93 -1.81
N THR A 32 -10.90 1.86 -1.19
CA THR A 32 -11.45 1.92 0.17
C THR A 32 -10.44 1.54 1.26
N SER A 33 -9.41 0.74 0.96
CA SER A 33 -8.40 0.33 1.93
C SER A 33 -7.02 0.27 1.28
N PRO A 34 -6.04 1.06 1.73
CA PRO A 34 -4.67 1.02 1.20
C PRO A 34 -3.87 -0.17 1.74
N LEU A 35 -4.51 -1.14 2.41
CA LEU A 35 -3.90 -2.28 3.07
C LEU A 35 -4.52 -3.58 2.58
N LEU A 36 -3.66 -4.55 2.25
CA LEU A 36 -4.02 -5.90 1.86
C LEU A 36 -3.44 -6.91 2.87
N PRO A 37 -4.26 -7.77 3.48
CA PRO A 37 -3.79 -8.89 4.29
C PRO A 37 -3.05 -9.91 3.41
N VAL A 38 -1.91 -10.38 3.90
CA VAL A 38 -1.13 -11.47 3.31
C VAL A 38 -1.47 -12.75 4.06
N VAL A 39 -1.94 -13.76 3.35
CA VAL A 39 -2.32 -15.07 3.92
C VAL A 39 -1.57 -16.21 3.25
N ASP A 40 -1.51 -17.36 3.91
CA ASP A 40 -1.02 -18.60 3.31
C ASP A 40 -2.13 -19.35 2.54
N ARG A 41 -1.78 -20.51 1.99
CA ARG A 41 -2.72 -21.40 1.28
C ARG A 41 -3.87 -21.94 2.14
N HIS A 42 -3.71 -21.91 3.46
CA HIS A 42 -4.72 -22.33 4.44
C HIS A 42 -5.51 -21.14 5.02
N ARG A 43 -5.37 -19.94 4.44
CA ARG A 43 -5.94 -18.67 4.91
C ARG A 43 -5.48 -18.25 6.31
N VAL A 44 -4.30 -18.70 6.74
CA VAL A 44 -3.65 -18.21 7.96
C VAL A 44 -3.07 -16.84 7.68
N PHE A 45 -3.34 -15.86 8.55
CA PHE A 45 -2.79 -14.51 8.44
C PHE A 45 -1.28 -14.50 8.69
N LEU A 46 -0.53 -13.96 7.74
CA LEU A 46 0.93 -13.88 7.78
C LEU A 46 1.44 -12.47 8.01
N GLY A 47 0.65 -11.45 7.68
CA GLY A 47 1.02 -10.05 7.75
C GLY A 47 0.13 -9.17 6.86
N ALA A 48 0.54 -7.94 6.64
CA ALA A 48 -0.16 -7.01 5.75
C ALA A 48 0.84 -6.20 4.93
N ILE A 49 0.41 -5.74 3.76
CA ILE A 49 1.18 -4.87 2.89
C ILE A 49 0.33 -3.66 2.50
N THR A 50 0.92 -2.47 2.52
CA THR A 50 0.26 -1.24 2.09
C THR A 50 0.85 -0.69 0.80
N LEU A 51 0.09 0.15 0.11
CA LEU A 51 0.62 0.87 -1.06
C LEU A 51 1.87 1.70 -0.72
N LYS A 52 1.94 2.25 0.51
CA LYS A 52 3.12 2.99 0.96
C LYS A 52 4.36 2.09 1.02
N ASP A 53 4.24 0.88 1.57
CA ASP A 53 5.36 -0.05 1.67
C ASP A 53 5.88 -0.47 0.28
N VAL A 54 4.97 -0.48 -0.71
CA VAL A 54 5.32 -0.74 -2.11
C VAL A 54 6.05 0.45 -2.74
N LEU A 55 5.66 1.68 -2.44
CA LEU A 55 6.23 2.89 -3.05
C LEU A 55 7.53 3.36 -2.38
N GLU A 56 7.67 3.17 -1.07
CA GLU A 56 8.80 3.65 -0.28
C GLU A 56 10.19 3.24 -0.83
N PRO A 57 10.42 2.01 -1.34
CA PRO A 57 11.68 1.63 -1.95
C PRO A 57 12.05 2.43 -3.21
N PHE A 58 11.08 3.05 -3.87
CA PHE A 58 11.27 3.84 -5.09
C PHE A 58 11.43 5.34 -4.81
N CYS A 59 11.24 5.78 -3.57
CA CYS A 59 11.42 7.17 -3.18
C CYS A 59 12.90 7.46 -2.86
N SER A 60 13.49 8.46 -3.51
CA SER A 60 14.87 8.91 -3.25
C SER A 60 15.05 9.62 -1.91
N ILE A 61 13.95 9.91 -1.20
CA ILE A 61 13.96 10.59 0.09
C ILE A 61 13.80 9.54 1.21
N PRO A 62 14.79 9.39 2.11
CA PRO A 62 14.68 8.49 3.24
C PRO A 62 13.41 8.80 4.06
N SER A 63 12.65 7.78 4.45
CA SER A 63 11.37 7.91 5.13
C SER A 63 11.42 8.74 6.42
N ARG A 64 12.59 8.76 7.08
CA ARG A 64 12.84 9.59 8.26
C ARG A 64 12.81 11.08 7.94
N MET A 65 13.31 11.49 6.77
CA MET A 65 13.19 12.87 6.27
C MET A 65 11.75 13.18 5.85
N MET A 66 11.03 12.23 5.25
CA MET A 66 9.64 12.44 4.83
C MET A 66 8.72 12.80 6.01
N ARG A 67 8.96 12.27 7.22
CA ARG A 67 8.18 12.66 8.41
C ARG A 67 8.38 14.14 8.74
N THR A 68 9.62 14.60 8.81
CA THR A 68 9.95 16.00 9.10
C THR A 68 9.43 16.93 8.00
N ALA A 69 9.60 16.53 6.74
CA ALA A 69 9.07 17.25 5.58
C ALA A 69 7.54 17.40 5.68
N LYS A 70 6.78 16.34 5.93
CA LYS A 70 5.30 16.43 6.06
C LYS A 70 4.83 17.47 7.08
N TYR A 71 5.54 17.62 8.20
CA TYR A 71 5.21 18.64 9.20
C TYR A 71 5.65 20.05 8.80
N ALA A 72 6.77 20.18 8.08
CA ALA A 72 7.34 21.46 7.67
C ALA A 72 6.68 22.08 6.43
N ILE A 73 6.27 21.27 5.45
CA ILE A 73 5.78 21.75 4.13
C ILE A 73 4.26 21.60 3.94
N GLY A 74 3.53 21.15 4.97
CA GLY A 74 2.10 20.89 4.87
C GLY A 74 1.80 19.63 4.05
N GLY A 75 0.66 18.98 4.32
CA GLY A 75 0.33 17.62 3.85
C GLY A 75 0.24 17.37 2.33
N ASN A 76 0.59 18.35 1.48
CA ASN A 76 0.45 18.28 0.03
C ASN A 76 1.69 17.78 -0.72
N PHE A 77 2.77 17.38 -0.05
CA PHE A 77 4.00 16.93 -0.74
C PHE A 77 3.80 15.69 -1.64
N MET A 78 2.84 14.82 -1.32
CA MET A 78 2.66 13.53 -2.01
C MET A 78 2.17 13.62 -3.46
N ILE A 79 1.47 14.69 -3.84
CA ILE A 79 0.81 14.77 -5.17
C ILE A 79 1.74 15.24 -6.29
N ASN A 80 2.85 15.93 -5.97
CA ASN A 80 3.71 16.50 -6.99
C ASN A 80 4.85 15.55 -7.42
N GLU A 81 5.45 14.77 -6.51
CA GLU A 81 6.57 13.90 -6.89
C GLU A 81 6.16 12.58 -7.58
N LEU A 82 4.89 12.15 -7.46
CA LEU A 82 4.40 10.98 -8.19
C LEU A 82 4.20 11.26 -9.70
N GLN A 83 4.16 12.53 -10.12
CA GLN A 83 4.05 12.91 -11.54
C GLN A 83 5.38 12.76 -12.29
N ASP A 84 6.50 12.67 -11.58
CA ASP A 84 7.85 12.57 -12.17
C ASP A 84 8.43 11.15 -12.18
N ILE A 85 7.69 10.16 -11.66
CA ILE A 85 8.09 8.75 -11.76
C ILE A 85 7.82 8.27 -13.18
N ASN A 86 8.77 8.53 -14.07
CA ASN A 86 8.84 7.93 -15.39
C ASN A 86 9.16 6.45 -15.22
N ILE A 87 8.15 5.59 -15.37
CA ILE A 87 8.35 4.14 -15.46
C ILE A 87 8.99 3.91 -16.83
N PRO A 88 10.27 3.46 -16.90
CA PRO A 88 10.89 3.19 -18.19
C PRO A 88 10.03 2.16 -18.94
N PRO A 89 9.70 2.40 -20.22
CA PRO A 89 9.10 1.36 -21.04
C PRO A 89 10.15 0.27 -21.25
N ASP A 90 9.73 -0.98 -20.97
CA ASP A 90 10.44 -2.27 -21.06
C ASP A 90 11.87 -2.28 -21.65
#